data_AF-A0A7S0X8M7-F1
#
_entry.id   AF-A0A7S0X8M7-F1
#
_cell.length_a   1.000
_cell.length_b   1.000
_cell.length_c   1.000
_cell.angle_alpha   90.00
_cell.angle_beta   90.00
_cell.angle_gamma   90.00
#
_symmetry.space_group_name_H-M   'P 1'
#
loop_
_entity.id
_entity.type
_entity.pdbx_description
1 polymer ?
#
loop_
_entity_poly.entity_id
_entity_poly.type
_entity_poly.pdbx_seq_one_letter_code
_entity_poly.pdbx_strand_id
1 'polypeptide(L)'
;AADPDLLARVVRGSAEDHNHDASTPAEVRATIACEELEAVMAWRDAQGVDAILDTDLPFADEFHESWPVTIHGCDAFGHPVVAERIEDIRTKGLARNMDTAAVLRHRVQIMEAVGRFKRREGERRGHALYKHIWVIDLAGLKVKHFTGHVRTLLVDLVHLCNVQYNDTLFSMWLVNAPLVFRTVWAVLQRVVRSSTKEKIRIMGGSDVAKMKEEMAIMGLGVDAVPTFVPGGGHQGIPASCLIHEMRWERREKRGEAGEMKSRETDAGQTPPSIETPLSPEVRVRSDYPVAADDTGHSATGGQQSGKIEGWKFQAILPLTSHLLLFIVPFVVVHRIVAPSFPVWWTR
;
A
#
# COMPACT_ATOMS: atom_id res chain seq x y z
N ALA A 1 -2.57 -19.47 -7.91
CA ALA A 1 -1.58 -18.87 -8.82
C ALA A 1 -1.12 -17.56 -8.23
N ALA A 2 0.17 -17.54 -7.90
CA ALA A 2 0.94 -16.41 -7.41
C ALA A 2 0.74 -15.17 -8.29
N ASP A 3 1.05 -14.04 -7.70
CA ASP A 3 0.96 -12.75 -8.33
C ASP A 3 1.91 -12.63 -9.55
N PRO A 4 1.40 -12.65 -10.80
CA PRO A 4 2.24 -12.79 -11.99
C PRO A 4 3.13 -11.56 -12.22
N ASP A 5 2.73 -10.39 -11.71
CA ASP A 5 3.54 -9.18 -11.83
C ASP A 5 4.46 -8.96 -10.62
N LEU A 6 4.53 -9.89 -9.66
CA LEU A 6 5.42 -9.76 -8.49
C LEU A 6 6.87 -9.63 -8.91
N LEU A 7 7.34 -10.52 -9.79
CA LEU A 7 8.70 -10.46 -10.33
C LEU A 7 8.98 -9.11 -10.98
N ALA A 8 8.08 -8.66 -11.86
CA ALA A 8 8.23 -7.40 -12.57
C ALA A 8 8.29 -6.19 -11.62
N ARG A 9 7.49 -6.21 -10.55
CA ARG A 9 7.46 -5.17 -9.53
C ARG A 9 8.70 -5.15 -8.64
N VAL A 10 9.16 -6.31 -8.18
CA VAL A 10 10.36 -6.37 -7.32
C VAL A 10 11.59 -5.95 -8.12
N VAL A 11 11.76 -6.48 -9.34
CA VAL A 11 12.88 -6.10 -10.22
C VAL A 11 12.84 -4.61 -10.53
N ARG A 12 11.67 -4.05 -10.86
CA ARG A 12 11.55 -2.62 -11.15
C ARG A 12 11.76 -1.75 -9.92
N GLY A 13 11.13 -2.09 -8.79
CA GLY A 13 11.27 -1.32 -7.57
C GLY A 13 12.71 -1.29 -7.07
N SER A 14 13.40 -2.44 -7.10
CA SER A 14 14.83 -2.52 -6.81
C SER A 14 15.65 -1.69 -7.80
N ALA A 15 15.35 -1.78 -9.10
CA ALA A 15 16.04 -0.99 -10.12
C ALA A 15 15.83 0.52 -9.94
N GLU A 16 14.59 1.00 -9.71
CA GLU A 16 14.24 2.42 -9.50
C GLU A 16 14.97 2.99 -8.27
N ASP A 17 14.97 2.26 -7.15
CA ASP A 17 15.60 2.74 -5.91
C ASP A 17 17.14 2.76 -6.00
N HIS A 18 17.75 1.85 -6.75
CA HIS A 18 19.21 1.76 -6.91
C HIS A 18 19.74 2.44 -8.18
N ASN A 19 18.89 2.94 -9.08
CA ASN A 19 19.33 3.64 -10.30
C ASN A 19 19.89 5.04 -10.03
N HIS A 20 19.56 5.64 -8.88
CA HIS A 20 20.07 6.96 -8.53
C HIS A 20 21.57 6.96 -8.23
N ASP A 21 22.14 5.79 -7.94
CA ASP A 21 23.58 5.59 -7.85
C ASP A 21 24.08 4.86 -9.10
N ALA A 22 24.37 5.64 -10.15
CA ALA A 22 24.94 5.15 -11.41
C ALA A 22 26.29 4.40 -11.22
N SER A 23 26.88 4.42 -10.02
CA SER A 23 28.08 3.64 -9.69
C SER A 23 27.78 2.19 -9.28
N THR A 24 26.53 1.85 -8.94
CA THR A 24 26.17 0.48 -8.59
C THR A 24 26.16 -0.39 -9.87
N PRO A 25 26.94 -1.47 -9.97
CA PRO A 25 26.93 -2.34 -11.14
C PRO A 25 25.57 -3.03 -11.37
N ALA A 26 25.27 -3.40 -12.62
CA ALA A 26 24.01 -4.04 -12.97
C ALA A 26 23.83 -5.40 -12.27
N GLU A 27 24.92 -6.15 -12.11
CA GLU A 27 24.97 -7.43 -11.42
C GLU A 27 24.58 -7.28 -9.94
N VAL A 28 25.03 -6.20 -9.29
CA VAL A 28 24.68 -5.91 -7.89
C VAL A 28 23.19 -5.60 -7.76
N ARG A 29 22.63 -4.77 -8.65
CA ARG A 29 21.19 -4.49 -8.66
C ARG A 29 20.36 -5.76 -8.90
N ALA A 30 20.80 -6.63 -9.80
CA ALA A 30 20.14 -7.90 -10.07
C ALA A 30 20.15 -8.82 -8.82
N THR A 31 21.28 -8.93 -8.13
CA THR A 31 21.38 -9.71 -6.88
C THR A 31 20.42 -9.17 -5.81
N ILE A 32 20.39 -7.85 -5.60
CA ILE A 32 19.46 -7.23 -4.63
C ILE A 32 18.01 -7.53 -4.99
N ALA A 33 17.64 -7.41 -6.27
CA ALA A 33 16.29 -7.73 -6.73
C ALA A 33 15.91 -9.21 -6.49
N CYS A 34 16.85 -10.14 -6.70
CA CYS A 34 16.64 -11.56 -6.40
C CYS A 34 16.44 -11.80 -4.89
N GLU A 35 17.28 -11.20 -4.04
CA GLU A 35 17.18 -11.32 -2.57
C GLU A 35 15.85 -10.74 -2.06
N GLU A 36 15.45 -9.56 -2.55
CA GLU A 36 14.14 -8.97 -2.21
C GLU A 36 12.99 -9.88 -2.65
N LEU A 37 13.07 -10.49 -3.85
CA LEU A 37 12.03 -11.37 -4.36
C LEU A 37 11.91 -12.63 -3.51
N GLU A 38 13.03 -13.28 -3.18
CA GLU A 38 13.06 -14.46 -2.31
C GLU A 38 12.47 -14.15 -0.93
N ALA A 39 12.82 -12.99 -0.35
CA ALA A 39 12.29 -12.55 0.93
C ALA A 39 10.77 -12.34 0.89
N VAL A 40 10.24 -11.69 -0.16
CA VAL A 40 8.79 -11.50 -0.33
C VAL A 40 8.08 -12.84 -0.52
N MET A 41 8.63 -13.75 -1.34
CA MET A 41 8.05 -15.08 -1.56
C MET A 41 8.00 -15.90 -0.26
N ALA A 42 9.11 -15.95 0.50
CA ALA A 42 9.14 -16.63 1.78
C ALA A 42 8.14 -16.04 2.79
N TRP A 43 7.99 -14.71 2.82
CA TRP A 43 6.98 -14.06 3.65
C TRP A 43 5.55 -14.42 3.22
N ARG A 44 5.27 -14.44 1.91
CA ARG A 44 3.93 -14.81 1.39
C ARG A 44 3.56 -16.23 1.80
N ASP A 45 4.49 -17.16 1.70
CA ASP A 45 4.30 -18.55 2.11
C ASP A 45 4.06 -18.64 3.63
N ALA A 46 4.91 -18.01 4.42
CA ALA A 46 4.81 -18.02 5.88
C ALA A 46 3.51 -17.39 6.41
N GLN A 47 2.98 -16.38 5.74
CA GLN A 47 1.75 -15.68 6.14
C GLN A 47 0.48 -16.23 5.43
N GLY A 48 0.61 -17.19 4.52
CA GLY A 48 -0.51 -17.75 3.76
C GLY A 48 -1.21 -16.71 2.87
N VAL A 49 -0.46 -15.75 2.32
CA VAL A 49 -1.02 -14.58 1.62
C VAL A 49 -1.80 -14.98 0.37
N ASP A 50 -1.33 -15.98 -0.37
CA ASP A 50 -1.97 -16.45 -1.59
C ASP A 50 -3.41 -16.99 -1.38
N ALA A 51 -3.71 -17.44 -0.16
CA ALA A 51 -5.02 -17.94 0.27
C ALA A 51 -5.83 -16.92 1.10
N ILE A 52 -5.27 -15.72 1.39
CA ILE A 52 -5.87 -14.80 2.36
C ILE A 52 -7.24 -14.29 1.93
N LEU A 53 -7.49 -14.18 0.62
CA LEU A 53 -8.80 -13.78 0.12
C LEU A 53 -9.86 -14.83 0.39
N ASP A 54 -9.50 -16.11 0.47
CA ASP A 54 -10.43 -17.21 0.76
C ASP A 54 -10.56 -17.46 2.28
N THR A 55 -9.81 -16.70 3.11
CA THR A 55 -9.71 -16.91 4.56
C THR A 55 -10.60 -15.94 5.33
N ASP A 56 -11.51 -16.45 6.15
CA ASP A 56 -12.25 -15.65 7.13
C ASP A 56 -11.32 -15.18 8.25
N LEU A 57 -11.04 -13.86 8.28
CA LEU A 57 -10.21 -13.26 9.31
C LEU A 57 -11.07 -12.94 10.55
N PRO A 58 -10.60 -13.26 11.77
CA PRO A 58 -11.29 -12.85 12.99
C PRO A 58 -11.50 -11.33 13.04
N PHE A 59 -12.67 -10.91 13.53
CA PHE A 59 -13.03 -9.51 13.73
C PHE A 59 -13.03 -8.66 12.43
N ALA A 60 -13.28 -9.27 11.27
CA ALA A 60 -13.33 -8.55 9.98
C ALA A 60 -14.33 -7.40 9.97
N ASP A 61 -15.55 -7.62 10.46
CA ASP A 61 -16.58 -6.57 10.51
C ASP A 61 -16.13 -5.39 11.40
N GLU A 62 -15.59 -5.69 12.59
CA GLU A 62 -15.08 -4.66 13.50
C GLU A 62 -13.88 -3.91 12.90
N PHE A 63 -13.00 -4.59 12.16
CA PHE A 63 -11.92 -3.95 11.42
C PHE A 63 -12.47 -2.99 10.37
N HIS A 64 -13.39 -3.44 9.50
CA HIS A 64 -13.92 -2.62 8.41
C HIS A 64 -14.79 -1.46 8.92
N GLU A 65 -15.47 -1.61 10.06
CA GLU A 65 -16.16 -0.51 10.74
C GLU A 65 -15.21 0.47 11.41
N SER A 66 -14.06 -0.01 11.93
CA SER A 66 -13.11 0.81 12.67
C SER A 66 -12.04 1.45 11.80
N TRP A 67 -11.76 0.90 10.62
CA TRP A 67 -10.86 1.47 9.62
C TRP A 67 -11.46 1.26 8.22
N PRO A 68 -12.48 2.05 7.86
CA PRO A 68 -13.11 1.95 6.55
C PRO A 68 -12.11 2.28 5.43
N VAL A 69 -12.08 1.41 4.42
CA VAL A 69 -11.36 1.61 3.16
C VAL A 69 -12.38 1.44 2.04
N THR A 70 -12.38 2.36 1.09
CA THR A 70 -13.32 2.36 -0.03
C THR A 70 -12.60 2.31 -1.37
N ILE A 71 -13.22 1.63 -2.34
CA ILE A 71 -12.79 1.53 -3.73
C ILE A 71 -13.69 2.44 -4.56
N HIS A 72 -13.11 3.22 -5.45
CA HIS A 72 -13.81 4.15 -6.33
C HIS A 72 -13.61 3.73 -7.79
N GLY A 73 -13.67 4.68 -8.74
CA GLY A 73 -13.39 4.38 -10.13
C GLY A 73 -11.90 4.25 -10.42
N CYS A 74 -11.57 4.34 -11.70
CA CYS A 74 -10.19 4.24 -12.17
C CYS A 74 -9.76 5.49 -12.92
N ASP A 75 -8.45 5.70 -13.01
CA ASP A 75 -7.87 6.67 -13.93
C ASP A 75 -7.94 6.21 -15.40
N ALA A 76 -7.41 7.02 -16.32
CA ALA A 76 -7.42 6.71 -17.75
C ALA A 76 -6.72 5.38 -18.10
N PHE A 77 -5.72 4.96 -17.31
CA PHE A 77 -4.97 3.72 -17.48
C PHE A 77 -5.55 2.54 -16.71
N GLY A 78 -6.65 2.75 -15.96
CA GLY A 78 -7.32 1.71 -15.19
C GLY A 78 -6.80 1.54 -13.76
N HIS A 79 -5.92 2.43 -13.27
CA HIS A 79 -5.46 2.36 -11.88
C HIS A 79 -6.64 2.64 -10.94
N PRO A 80 -7.03 1.71 -10.05
CA PRO A 80 -8.13 1.95 -9.13
C PRO A 80 -7.77 3.05 -8.14
N VAL A 81 -8.77 3.87 -7.82
CA VAL A 81 -8.71 4.85 -6.74
C VAL A 81 -9.19 4.16 -5.46
N VAL A 82 -8.27 3.95 -4.53
CA VAL A 82 -8.56 3.44 -3.19
C VAL A 82 -8.48 4.59 -2.20
N ALA A 83 -9.39 4.64 -1.24
CA ALA A 83 -9.53 5.79 -0.37
C ALA A 83 -9.78 5.42 1.09
N GLU A 84 -9.28 6.25 2.00
CA GLU A 84 -9.55 6.15 3.44
C GLU A 84 -9.56 7.54 4.07
N ARG A 85 -10.29 7.71 5.18
CA ARG A 85 -10.45 9.00 5.85
C ARG A 85 -10.05 8.90 7.30
N ILE A 86 -9.18 9.80 7.75
CA ILE A 86 -8.67 9.80 9.13
C ILE A 86 -9.80 9.98 10.15
N GLU A 87 -10.81 10.80 9.84
CA GLU A 87 -11.97 11.03 10.72
C GLU A 87 -12.79 9.76 10.98
N ASP A 88 -12.78 8.83 10.02
CA ASP A 88 -13.56 7.60 10.10
C ASP A 88 -12.81 6.48 10.84
N ILE A 89 -11.52 6.67 11.16
CA ILE A 89 -10.71 5.67 11.87
C ILE A 89 -10.99 5.71 13.38
N ARG A 90 -11.53 4.61 13.90
CA ARG A 90 -11.85 4.38 15.32
C ARG A 90 -10.77 3.55 15.99
N THR A 91 -9.68 4.19 16.39
CA THR A 91 -8.51 3.52 17.01
C THR A 91 -8.85 2.69 18.26
N LYS A 92 -9.85 3.09 19.05
CA LYS A 92 -10.32 2.31 20.20
C LYS A 92 -11.02 1.01 19.81
N GLY A 93 -11.72 0.99 18.67
CA GLY A 93 -12.34 -0.23 18.13
C GLY A 93 -11.26 -1.20 17.68
N LEU A 94 -10.28 -0.71 16.92
CA LEU A 94 -9.13 -1.53 16.49
C LEU A 94 -8.41 -2.17 17.68
N ALA A 95 -8.08 -1.38 18.71
CA ALA A 95 -7.31 -1.86 19.86
C ALA A 95 -8.13 -2.71 20.86
N ARG A 96 -9.44 -2.86 20.67
CA ARG A 96 -10.30 -3.62 21.60
C ARG A 96 -10.05 -5.12 21.48
N ASN A 97 -10.03 -5.61 20.24
CA ASN A 97 -10.01 -7.05 19.94
C ASN A 97 -8.88 -7.47 18.99
N MET A 98 -8.08 -6.52 18.50
CA MET A 98 -6.98 -6.80 17.58
C MET A 98 -5.66 -6.22 18.08
N ASP A 99 -4.59 -7.00 17.92
CA ASP A 99 -3.23 -6.50 18.02
C ASP A 99 -2.75 -5.94 16.67
N THR A 100 -1.55 -5.37 16.66
CA THR A 100 -0.94 -4.82 15.43
C THR A 100 -0.86 -5.87 14.32
N ALA A 101 -0.53 -7.12 14.64
CA ALA A 101 -0.39 -8.18 13.65
C ALA A 101 -1.73 -8.51 12.97
N ALA A 102 -2.82 -8.60 13.75
CA ALA A 102 -4.17 -8.81 13.23
C ALA A 102 -4.62 -7.64 12.34
N VAL A 103 -4.37 -6.38 12.75
CA VAL A 103 -4.67 -5.18 11.94
C VAL A 103 -3.91 -5.21 10.61
N LEU A 104 -2.62 -5.53 10.63
CA LEU A 104 -1.81 -5.65 9.41
C LEU A 104 -2.29 -6.80 8.53
N ARG A 105 -2.76 -7.91 9.11
CA ARG A 105 -3.30 -9.04 8.35
C ARG A 105 -4.58 -8.69 7.59
N HIS A 106 -5.47 -7.89 8.19
CA HIS A 106 -6.62 -7.32 7.47
C HIS A 106 -6.18 -6.38 6.35
N ARG A 107 -5.15 -5.57 6.58
CA ARG A 107 -4.57 -4.73 5.52
C ARG A 107 -4.03 -5.56 4.35
N VAL A 108 -3.33 -6.66 4.61
CA VAL A 108 -2.87 -7.60 3.57
C VAL A 108 -4.06 -8.12 2.75
N GLN A 109 -5.18 -8.49 3.39
CA GLN A 109 -6.36 -8.96 2.67
C GLN A 109 -6.96 -7.90 1.74
N ILE A 110 -7.03 -6.64 2.17
CA ILE A 110 -7.43 -5.51 1.32
C ILE A 110 -6.47 -5.35 0.14
N MET A 111 -5.15 -5.40 0.39
CA MET A 111 -4.15 -5.24 -0.66
C MET A 111 -4.22 -6.36 -1.69
N GLU A 112 -4.45 -7.61 -1.29
CA GLU A 112 -4.67 -8.72 -2.22
C GLU A 112 -5.99 -8.56 -3.01
N ALA A 113 -7.05 -8.01 -2.39
CA ALA A 113 -8.33 -7.78 -3.07
C ALA A 113 -8.19 -6.69 -4.14
N VAL A 114 -7.52 -5.58 -3.81
CA VAL A 114 -7.12 -4.55 -4.78
C VAL A 114 -6.21 -5.13 -5.85
N GLY A 115 -5.28 -6.03 -5.49
CA GLY A 115 -4.45 -6.79 -6.42
C GLY A 115 -5.28 -7.58 -7.45
N ARG A 116 -6.33 -8.26 -7.00
CA ARG A 116 -7.25 -8.99 -7.89
C ARG A 116 -8.09 -8.07 -8.77
N PHE A 117 -8.60 -6.98 -8.21
CA PHE A 117 -9.30 -5.95 -8.99
C PHE A 117 -8.42 -5.43 -10.14
N LYS A 118 -7.18 -5.04 -9.83
CA LYS A 118 -6.22 -4.55 -10.81
C LYS A 118 -5.96 -5.56 -11.93
N ARG A 119 -5.82 -6.83 -11.59
CA ARG A 119 -5.62 -7.91 -12.57
C ARG A 119 -6.81 -8.04 -13.52
N ARG A 120 -8.04 -8.07 -12.99
CA ARG A 120 -9.27 -8.12 -13.80
C ARG A 120 -9.36 -6.91 -14.73
N GLU A 121 -9.00 -5.73 -14.24
CA GLU A 121 -9.02 -4.51 -15.05
C GLU A 121 -7.93 -4.51 -16.13
N GLY A 122 -6.74 -5.00 -15.83
CA GLY A 122 -5.66 -5.19 -16.80
C GLY A 122 -6.02 -6.20 -17.90
N GLU A 123 -6.63 -7.33 -17.52
CA GLU A 123 -7.16 -8.32 -18.47
C GLU A 123 -8.22 -7.69 -19.39
N ARG A 124 -9.15 -6.91 -18.82
CA ARG A 124 -10.20 -6.22 -19.59
C ARG A 124 -9.64 -5.19 -20.57
N ARG A 125 -8.56 -4.50 -20.19
CA ARG A 125 -7.92 -3.44 -21.00
C ARG A 125 -6.82 -3.96 -21.93
N GLY A 126 -6.39 -5.21 -21.78
CA GLY A 126 -5.36 -5.82 -22.59
C GLY A 126 -3.93 -5.36 -22.26
N HIS A 127 -3.67 -4.90 -21.03
CA HIS A 127 -2.31 -4.57 -20.57
C HIS A 127 -2.08 -4.93 -19.11
N ALA A 128 -0.81 -5.10 -18.72
CA ALA A 128 -0.46 -5.33 -17.32
C ALA A 128 -0.88 -4.13 -16.46
N LEU A 129 -1.61 -4.40 -15.38
CA LEU A 129 -2.09 -3.38 -14.45
C LEU A 129 -1.90 -3.87 -13.02
N TYR A 130 -0.96 -3.25 -12.33
CA TYR A 130 -0.60 -3.63 -10.97
C TYR A 130 -0.37 -2.43 -10.05
N LYS A 131 -0.52 -1.20 -10.57
CA LYS A 131 -0.44 0.03 -9.78
C LYS A 131 -1.83 0.55 -9.38
N HIS A 132 -1.90 1.36 -8.33
CA HIS A 132 -3.14 1.97 -7.83
C HIS A 132 -2.91 3.42 -7.38
N ILE A 133 -4.00 4.18 -7.26
CA ILE A 133 -4.02 5.52 -6.66
C ILE A 133 -4.55 5.37 -5.23
N TRP A 134 -3.85 5.93 -4.24
CA TRP A 134 -4.27 5.87 -2.84
C TRP A 134 -4.58 7.27 -2.29
N VAL A 135 -5.83 7.54 -1.96
CA VAL A 135 -6.30 8.85 -1.49
C VAL A 135 -6.56 8.77 0.02
N ILE A 136 -5.87 9.61 0.80
CA ILE A 136 -6.06 9.70 2.24
C ILE A 136 -6.58 11.09 2.58
N ASP A 137 -7.80 11.15 3.10
CA ASP A 137 -8.37 12.36 3.66
C ASP A 137 -7.81 12.61 5.07
N LEU A 138 -6.99 13.64 5.19
CA LEU A 138 -6.37 14.04 6.44
C LEU A 138 -7.20 15.06 7.25
N ALA A 139 -8.44 15.33 6.82
CA ALA A 139 -9.40 16.07 7.63
C ALA A 139 -9.47 15.46 9.05
N GLY A 140 -9.67 16.31 10.06
CA GLY A 140 -9.76 15.91 11.46
C GLY A 140 -8.48 15.37 12.10
N LEU A 141 -7.35 15.27 11.37
CA LEU A 141 -6.08 14.82 11.93
C LEU A 141 -5.59 15.79 13.02
N LYS A 142 -5.34 15.24 14.23
CA LYS A 142 -4.90 15.99 15.41
C LYS A 142 -3.66 15.32 16.02
N VAL A 143 -2.79 16.10 16.67
CA VAL A 143 -1.57 15.60 17.34
C VAL A 143 -1.88 14.42 18.28
N LYS A 144 -3.01 14.49 19.00
CA LYS A 144 -3.45 13.45 19.94
C LYS A 144 -3.66 12.06 19.31
N HIS A 145 -3.83 11.96 17.99
CA HIS A 145 -3.96 10.68 17.30
C HIS A 145 -2.62 9.94 17.23
N PHE A 146 -1.49 10.66 17.26
CA PHE A 146 -0.13 10.11 17.18
C PHE A 146 0.39 9.63 18.55
N THR A 147 -0.38 8.76 19.21
CA THR A 147 0.07 8.02 20.38
C THR A 147 1.22 7.07 20.02
N GLY A 148 1.98 6.58 21.01
CA GLY A 148 3.10 5.66 20.75
C GLY A 148 2.68 4.41 19.96
N HIS A 149 1.56 3.79 20.36
CA HIS A 149 1.02 2.62 19.69
C HIS A 149 0.62 2.89 18.22
N VAL A 150 -0.06 4.02 17.96
CA VAL A 150 -0.43 4.41 16.59
C VAL A 150 0.81 4.68 15.74
N ARG A 151 1.86 5.29 16.30
CA ARG A 151 3.13 5.49 15.57
C ARG A 151 3.78 4.17 15.19
N THR A 152 3.84 3.20 16.10
CA THR A 152 4.37 1.86 15.81
C THR A 152 3.56 1.18 14.70
N LEU A 153 2.23 1.16 14.82
CA LEU A 153 1.35 0.62 13.78
C LEU A 153 1.56 1.29 12.41
N LEU A 154 1.73 2.62 12.37
CA LEU A 154 2.00 3.34 11.13
C LEU A 154 3.36 2.98 10.53
N VAL A 155 4.40 2.83 11.35
CA VAL A 155 5.73 2.41 10.88
C VAL A 155 5.67 0.99 10.33
N ASP A 156 5.01 0.06 11.02
CA ASP A 156 4.86 -1.33 10.58
C ASP A 156 4.02 -1.41 9.29
N LEU A 157 2.99 -0.58 9.15
CA LEU A 157 2.19 -0.46 7.93
C LEU A 157 3.02 0.08 6.76
N VAL A 158 3.78 1.15 6.97
CA VAL A 158 4.67 1.69 5.93
C VAL A 158 5.71 0.65 5.53
N HIS A 159 6.25 -0.10 6.50
CA HIS A 159 7.20 -1.17 6.22
C HIS A 159 6.57 -2.31 5.40
N LEU A 160 5.37 -2.77 5.79
CA LEU A 160 4.59 -3.76 5.04
C LEU A 160 4.39 -3.32 3.58
N CYS A 161 3.96 -2.07 3.36
CA CYS A 161 3.73 -1.55 2.02
C CYS A 161 5.03 -1.41 1.20
N ASN A 162 6.10 -0.91 1.81
CA ASN A 162 7.37 -0.70 1.10
C ASN A 162 8.05 -2.02 0.72
N VAL A 163 8.04 -3.01 1.62
CA VAL A 163 8.75 -4.28 1.40
C VAL A 163 7.87 -5.26 0.62
N GLN A 164 6.66 -5.54 1.11
CA GLN A 164 5.83 -6.64 0.58
C GLN A 164 4.97 -6.24 -0.62
N TYR A 165 4.64 -4.95 -0.74
CA TYR A 165 3.83 -4.40 -1.83
C TYR A 165 4.60 -3.35 -2.64
N ASN A 166 5.89 -3.57 -2.83
CA ASN A 166 6.78 -2.68 -3.57
C ASN A 166 6.26 -2.41 -5.00
N ASP A 167 6.49 -1.19 -5.48
CA ASP A 167 6.08 -0.67 -6.79
C ASP A 167 4.59 -0.88 -7.16
N THR A 168 3.71 -1.02 -6.17
CA THR A 168 2.26 -1.09 -6.41
C THR A 168 1.57 0.28 -6.39
N LEU A 169 2.25 1.34 -5.94
CA LEU A 169 1.69 2.69 -5.89
C LEU A 169 1.95 3.43 -7.21
N PHE A 170 0.90 3.96 -7.83
CA PHE A 170 0.99 4.91 -8.94
C PHE A 170 1.10 6.34 -8.41
N SER A 171 0.14 6.74 -7.58
CA SER A 171 0.15 8.03 -6.90
C SER A 171 -0.56 7.95 -5.54
N MET A 172 -0.12 8.75 -4.58
CA MET A 172 -0.79 8.89 -3.28
C MET A 172 -1.21 10.33 -3.04
N TRP A 173 -2.47 10.56 -2.75
CA TRP A 173 -3.04 11.89 -2.55
C TRP A 173 -3.37 12.08 -1.09
N LEU A 174 -2.67 13.00 -0.44
CA LEU A 174 -2.91 13.40 0.94
C LEU A 174 -3.70 14.70 0.91
N VAL A 175 -5.03 14.58 0.91
CA VAL A 175 -5.97 15.71 0.74
C VAL A 175 -6.41 16.25 2.10
N ASN A 176 -6.90 17.49 2.11
CA ASN A 176 -7.31 18.20 3.31
C ASN A 176 -6.22 18.22 4.40
N ALA A 177 -4.95 18.20 4.00
CA ALA A 177 -3.81 18.09 4.91
C ALA A 177 -3.74 19.30 5.86
N PRO A 178 -3.94 19.12 7.19
CA PRO A 178 -3.81 20.22 8.12
C PRO A 178 -2.33 20.57 8.33
N LEU A 179 -2.05 21.77 8.82
CA LEU A 179 -0.67 22.25 9.01
C LEU A 179 0.17 21.30 9.89
N VAL A 180 -0.46 20.67 10.89
CA VAL A 180 0.16 19.68 11.78
C VAL A 180 0.72 18.45 11.04
N PHE A 181 0.17 18.11 9.87
CA PHE A 181 0.65 16.98 9.08
C PHE A 181 2.10 17.16 8.63
N ARG A 182 2.59 18.39 8.48
CA ARG A 182 4.00 18.66 8.12
C ARG A 182 4.98 18.01 9.09
N THR A 183 4.66 18.00 10.39
CA THR A 183 5.49 17.34 11.41
C THR A 183 5.48 15.82 11.27
N VAL A 184 4.31 15.25 10.96
CA VAL A 184 4.14 13.81 10.76
C VAL A 184 4.91 13.36 9.53
N TRP A 185 4.74 14.07 8.42
CA TRP A 185 5.46 13.84 7.18
C TRP A 185 6.97 13.90 7.38
N ALA A 186 7.45 14.83 8.21
CA ALA A 186 8.88 14.96 8.51
C ALA A 186 9.48 13.71 9.19
N VAL A 187 8.66 12.92 9.89
CA VAL A 187 9.05 11.63 10.47
C VAL A 187 8.94 10.52 9.42
N LEU A 188 7.79 10.41 8.75
CA LEU A 188 7.51 9.33 7.81
C LEU A 188 8.46 9.32 6.61
N GLN A 189 8.88 10.48 6.11
CA GLN A 189 9.78 10.57 4.96
C GLN A 189 11.15 9.88 5.17
N ARG A 190 11.54 9.55 6.40
CA ARG A 190 12.78 8.79 6.65
C ARG A 190 12.64 7.29 6.37
N VAL A 191 11.42 6.77 6.45
CA VAL A 191 11.11 5.35 6.24
C VAL A 191 10.54 5.11 4.83
N VAL A 192 9.92 6.13 4.24
CA VAL A 192 9.40 6.08 2.87
C VAL A 192 10.54 6.14 1.86
N ARG A 193 10.52 5.24 0.87
CA ARG A 193 11.48 5.16 -0.25
C ARG A 193 11.44 6.42 -1.13
N SER A 194 12.56 6.77 -1.75
CA SER A 194 12.66 7.99 -2.59
C SER A 194 11.67 7.96 -3.77
N SER A 195 11.61 6.83 -4.48
CA SER A 195 10.64 6.57 -5.57
C SER A 195 9.17 6.76 -5.13
N THR A 196 8.87 6.49 -3.86
CA THR A 196 7.51 6.67 -3.30
C THR A 196 7.22 8.12 -2.95
N LYS A 197 8.22 8.89 -2.48
CA LYS A 197 8.04 10.33 -2.18
C LYS A 197 7.63 11.12 -3.42
N GLU A 198 8.19 10.79 -4.57
CA GLU A 198 7.89 11.42 -5.86
C GLU A 198 6.45 11.16 -6.32
N LYS A 199 5.82 10.09 -5.82
CA LYS A 199 4.43 9.69 -6.12
C LYS A 199 3.41 10.35 -5.18
N ILE A 200 3.85 10.99 -4.10
CA ILE A 200 3.00 11.59 -3.07
C ILE A 200 2.64 13.04 -3.44
N ARG A 201 1.35 13.37 -3.35
CA ARG A 201 0.77 14.70 -3.57
C ARG A 201 0.11 15.18 -2.29
N ILE A 202 0.71 16.16 -1.62
CA ILE A 202 0.15 16.79 -0.41
C ILE A 202 -0.62 18.04 -0.83
N MET A 203 -1.90 18.11 -0.42
CA MET A 203 -2.83 19.18 -0.78
C MET A 203 -3.66 19.57 0.45
N GLY A 204 -3.62 20.85 0.82
CA GLY A 204 -4.43 21.41 1.89
C GLY A 204 -5.89 21.59 1.48
N GLY A 205 -6.79 21.78 2.44
CA GLY A 205 -8.23 21.93 2.14
C GLY A 205 -8.58 23.16 1.27
N SER A 206 -7.70 24.16 1.22
CA SER A 206 -7.82 25.33 0.33
C SER A 206 -7.32 25.08 -1.10
N ASP A 207 -6.61 23.97 -1.36
CA ASP A 207 -5.88 23.73 -2.61
C ASP A 207 -6.78 23.13 -3.70
N VAL A 208 -8.04 23.58 -3.81
CA VAL A 208 -9.05 23.04 -4.73
C VAL A 208 -8.58 23.06 -6.19
N ALA A 209 -7.91 24.14 -6.61
CA ALA A 209 -7.39 24.24 -7.98
C ALA A 209 -6.34 23.16 -8.27
N LYS A 210 -5.42 22.92 -7.33
CA LYS A 210 -4.39 21.89 -7.43
C LYS A 210 -4.99 20.48 -7.46
N MET A 211 -6.01 20.21 -6.65
CA MET A 211 -6.72 18.92 -6.67
C MET A 211 -7.37 18.67 -8.04
N LYS A 212 -8.06 19.67 -8.60
CA LYS A 212 -8.66 19.58 -9.94
C LYS A 212 -7.62 19.42 -11.04
N GLU A 213 -6.47 20.08 -10.92
CA GLU A 213 -5.35 19.94 -11.84
C GLU A 213 -4.78 18.51 -11.82
N GLU A 214 -4.51 17.95 -10.64
CA GLU A 214 -4.05 16.55 -10.52
C GLU A 214 -5.08 15.56 -11.05
N MET A 215 -6.38 15.80 -10.82
CA MET A 215 -7.46 15.01 -11.44
C MET A 215 -7.39 15.05 -12.97
N ALA A 216 -7.22 16.24 -13.55
CA ALA A 216 -7.10 16.41 -14.99
C ALA A 216 -5.85 15.72 -15.55
N ILE A 217 -4.70 15.86 -14.88
CA ILE A 217 -3.43 15.23 -15.27
C ILE A 217 -3.57 13.70 -15.31
N MET A 218 -4.26 13.11 -14.32
CA MET A 218 -4.46 11.66 -14.26
C MET A 218 -5.64 11.17 -15.12
N GLY A 219 -6.39 12.08 -15.74
CA GLY A 219 -7.61 11.72 -16.47
C GLY A 219 -8.69 11.12 -15.58
N LEU A 220 -8.76 11.57 -14.32
CA LEU A 220 -9.77 11.14 -13.35
C LEU A 220 -11.07 11.94 -13.53
N GLY A 221 -12.14 11.24 -13.92
CA GLY A 221 -13.49 11.81 -13.97
C GLY A 221 -14.10 12.03 -12.58
N VAL A 222 -15.18 12.81 -12.53
CA VAL A 222 -15.94 13.07 -11.29
C VAL A 222 -16.37 11.75 -10.63
N ASP A 223 -16.83 10.80 -11.44
CA ASP A 223 -17.31 9.49 -10.98
C ASP A 223 -16.17 8.52 -10.61
N ALA A 224 -14.90 8.90 -10.76
CA ALA A 224 -13.77 8.08 -10.32
C ALA A 224 -13.24 8.48 -8.95
N VAL A 225 -13.57 9.69 -8.47
CA VAL A 225 -12.90 10.33 -7.34
C VAL A 225 -13.86 10.43 -6.13
N PRO A 226 -13.39 10.21 -4.89
CA PRO A 226 -14.22 10.33 -3.70
C PRO A 226 -14.89 11.69 -3.54
N THR A 227 -16.10 11.70 -2.99
CA THR A 227 -16.90 12.91 -2.72
C THR A 227 -16.24 13.92 -1.78
N PHE A 228 -15.32 13.47 -0.91
CA PHE A 228 -14.56 14.34 -0.01
C PHE A 228 -13.38 15.06 -0.70
N VAL A 229 -13.04 14.66 -1.94
CA VAL A 229 -12.08 15.39 -2.76
C VAL A 229 -12.88 16.41 -3.60
N PRO A 230 -12.58 17.71 -3.51
CA PRO A 230 -13.20 18.73 -4.34
C PRO A 230 -13.19 18.38 -5.84
N GLY A 231 -14.38 18.16 -6.41
CA GLY A 231 -14.55 17.75 -7.81
C GLY A 231 -14.82 16.25 -8.01
N GLY A 232 -14.75 15.43 -6.96
CA GLY A 232 -15.20 14.04 -6.97
C GLY A 232 -16.68 13.87 -6.64
N GLY A 233 -17.26 12.78 -7.14
CA GLY A 233 -18.68 12.43 -6.97
C GLY A 233 -18.93 10.97 -6.61
N HIS A 234 -17.88 10.14 -6.54
CA HIS A 234 -18.04 8.72 -6.27
C HIS A 234 -18.17 8.44 -4.76
N GLN A 235 -19.27 7.79 -4.36
CA GLN A 235 -19.57 7.49 -2.95
C GLN A 235 -18.57 6.51 -2.31
N GLY A 236 -17.98 5.64 -3.13
CA GLY A 236 -17.05 4.60 -2.67
C GLY A 236 -17.79 3.31 -2.34
N ILE A 237 -17.14 2.20 -2.68
CA ILE A 237 -17.60 0.85 -2.38
C ILE A 237 -16.71 0.32 -1.26
N PRO A 238 -17.24 -0.13 -0.10
CA PRO A 238 -16.41 -0.68 0.96
C PRO A 238 -15.50 -1.81 0.45
N ALA A 239 -14.24 -1.81 0.88
CA ALA A 239 -13.28 -2.86 0.50
C ALA A 239 -13.74 -4.26 0.96
N SER A 240 -14.55 -4.34 2.02
CA SER A 240 -15.22 -5.58 2.44
C SER A 240 -16.14 -6.13 1.35
N CYS A 241 -16.90 -5.28 0.65
CA CYS A 241 -17.73 -5.70 -0.49
C CYS A 241 -16.88 -6.28 -1.62
N LEU A 242 -15.73 -5.66 -1.93
CA LEU A 242 -14.79 -6.20 -2.92
C LEU A 242 -14.23 -7.57 -2.49
N ILE A 243 -13.87 -7.74 -1.21
CA ILE A 243 -13.41 -9.03 -0.68
C ILE A 243 -14.50 -10.09 -0.81
N HIS A 244 -15.75 -9.76 -0.46
CA HIS A 244 -16.91 -10.64 -0.59
C HIS A 244 -17.18 -11.04 -2.04
N GLU A 245 -17.17 -10.08 -2.98
CA GLU A 245 -17.34 -10.35 -4.42
C GLU A 245 -16.28 -11.34 -4.92
N MET A 246 -15.00 -11.09 -4.60
CA MET A 246 -13.89 -11.93 -5.04
C MET A 246 -13.96 -13.36 -4.47
N ARG A 247 -14.48 -13.52 -3.25
CA ARG A 247 -14.75 -14.83 -2.65
C ARG A 247 -15.90 -15.54 -3.35
N TRP A 248 -16.99 -14.83 -3.58
CA TRP A 248 -18.17 -15.35 -4.26
C TRP A 248 -17.81 -15.89 -5.64
N GLU A 249 -17.15 -15.08 -6.48
CA GLU A 249 -16.76 -15.46 -7.83
C GLU A 249 -15.87 -16.72 -7.87
N ARG A 250 -14.99 -16.90 -6.88
CA ARG A 250 -14.15 -18.10 -6.78
C ARG A 250 -14.94 -19.33 -6.39
N ARG A 251 -15.87 -19.21 -5.44
CA ARG A 251 -16.75 -20.32 -5.02
C ARG A 251 -17.66 -20.75 -6.17
N GLU A 252 -18.22 -19.80 -6.92
CA GLU A 252 -18.95 -20.05 -8.15
C GLU A 252 -18.10 -20.85 -9.15
N LYS A 253 -16.87 -20.41 -9.43
CA LYS A 253 -15.94 -21.12 -10.33
C LYS A 253 -15.57 -22.53 -9.85
N ARG A 254 -15.63 -22.78 -8.54
CA ARG A 254 -15.40 -24.11 -7.93
C ARG A 254 -16.66 -24.98 -7.87
N GLY A 255 -17.83 -24.45 -8.22
CA GLY A 255 -19.11 -25.15 -8.09
C GLY A 255 -19.66 -25.20 -6.67
N GLU A 256 -19.16 -24.35 -5.77
CA GLU A 256 -19.48 -24.32 -4.33
C GLU A 256 -20.53 -23.23 -3.96
N ALA A 257 -21.07 -22.50 -4.95
CA ALA A 257 -22.00 -21.39 -4.72
C ALA A 257 -23.35 -21.79 -4.09
N GLY A 258 -23.69 -23.08 -4.13
CA GLY A 258 -24.94 -23.61 -3.58
C GLY A 258 -25.09 -23.45 -2.07
N GLU A 259 -23.99 -23.37 -1.31
CA GLU A 259 -24.06 -23.29 0.16
C GLU A 259 -24.43 -21.88 0.69
N MET A 260 -24.09 -20.80 -0.03
CA MET A 260 -24.31 -19.44 0.46
C MET A 260 -25.74 -18.94 0.27
N LYS A 261 -26.47 -19.44 -0.75
CA LYS A 261 -27.92 -19.19 -0.90
C LYS A 261 -28.73 -19.64 0.33
N SER A 262 -28.25 -20.63 1.07
CA SER A 262 -28.92 -21.12 2.30
C SER A 262 -28.63 -20.27 3.54
N ARG A 263 -27.58 -19.42 3.52
CA ARG A 263 -27.22 -18.50 4.61
C ARG A 263 -27.64 -17.05 4.35
N GLU A 264 -27.61 -16.59 3.10
CA GLU A 264 -28.07 -15.24 2.72
C GLU A 264 -29.60 -15.10 2.67
N THR A 265 -30.33 -16.21 2.50
CA THR A 265 -31.81 -16.17 2.61
C THR A 265 -32.30 -15.86 4.03
N ASP A 266 -31.44 -15.99 5.04
CA ASP A 266 -31.72 -15.61 6.43
C ASP A 266 -31.24 -14.18 6.78
N ALA A 267 -30.43 -13.56 5.91
CA ALA A 267 -29.88 -12.21 6.07
C ALA A 267 -30.02 -11.44 4.76
N GLY A 268 -31.23 -10.96 4.46
CA GLY A 268 -31.65 -10.45 3.15
C GLY A 268 -30.89 -9.25 2.57
N GLN A 269 -29.68 -9.46 2.07
CA GLN A 269 -28.92 -8.48 1.28
C GLN A 269 -28.17 -9.21 0.15
N THR A 270 -28.62 -9.01 -1.09
CA THR A 270 -27.82 -9.29 -2.28
C THR A 270 -26.76 -8.19 -2.41
N PRO A 271 -25.46 -8.50 -2.58
CA PRO A 271 -24.44 -7.46 -2.73
C PRO A 271 -24.71 -6.62 -3.99
N PRO A 272 -24.52 -5.29 -3.95
CA PRO A 272 -24.57 -4.48 -5.16
C PRO A 272 -23.43 -4.91 -6.10
N SER A 273 -23.77 -5.24 -7.33
CA SER A 273 -22.79 -5.51 -8.39
C SER A 273 -22.01 -4.23 -8.67
N ILE A 274 -20.66 -4.33 -8.71
CA ILE A 274 -19.80 -3.23 -9.14
C ILE A 274 -19.96 -3.09 -10.67
N GLU A 275 -21.04 -2.44 -11.12
CA GLU A 275 -21.16 -1.97 -12.49
C GLU A 275 -20.33 -0.69 -12.62
N THR A 276 -19.06 -0.83 -13.01
CA THR A 276 -18.22 0.31 -13.37
C THR A 276 -18.84 1.01 -14.59
N PRO A 277 -19.16 2.32 -14.56
CA PRO A 277 -19.66 3.03 -15.72
C PRO A 277 -18.63 3.03 -16.84
N LEU A 278 -19.07 2.64 -18.03
CA LEU A 278 -18.36 2.78 -19.29
C LEU A 278 -18.04 4.26 -19.54
N SER A 279 -16.80 4.54 -19.95
CA SER A 279 -16.44 5.78 -20.64
C SER A 279 -15.43 5.47 -21.75
N PRO A 280 -15.50 6.23 -22.86
CA PRO A 280 -15.34 5.71 -24.21
C PRO A 280 -13.88 5.40 -24.55
N GLU A 281 -13.70 4.54 -25.57
CA GLU A 281 -12.41 4.14 -26.15
C GLU A 281 -11.46 5.33 -26.33
N VAL A 282 -10.58 5.53 -25.34
CA VAL A 282 -9.39 6.35 -25.53
C VAL A 282 -8.42 5.47 -26.31
N ARG A 283 -8.37 5.70 -27.62
CA ARG A 283 -7.40 5.09 -28.52
C ARG A 283 -6.02 5.63 -28.17
N VAL A 284 -5.33 4.98 -27.23
CA VAL A 284 -3.93 5.30 -26.91
C VAL A 284 -3.09 4.93 -28.13
N ARG A 285 -2.50 5.95 -28.79
CA ARG A 285 -1.44 5.73 -29.79
C ARG A 285 -0.24 5.12 -29.07
N SER A 286 0.06 3.87 -29.40
CA SER A 286 1.25 3.16 -28.95
C SER A 286 2.45 3.64 -29.77
N ASP A 287 3.04 4.78 -29.40
CA ASP A 287 4.32 5.21 -29.93
C ASP A 287 5.43 4.85 -28.92
N TYR A 288 5.78 3.56 -28.85
CA TYR A 288 7.05 3.12 -28.28
C TYR A 288 8.02 2.83 -29.42
N PRO A 289 9.20 3.48 -29.47
CA PRO A 289 10.23 3.12 -30.43
C PRO A 289 10.85 1.78 -30.03
N VAL A 290 10.60 0.75 -30.84
CA VAL A 290 11.35 -0.51 -30.82
C VAL A 290 12.72 -0.22 -31.45
N ALA A 291 13.77 -0.21 -30.63
CA ALA A 291 15.14 -0.24 -31.15
C ALA A 291 15.37 -1.62 -31.80
N ALA A 292 15.73 -1.59 -33.08
CA ALA A 292 16.03 -2.77 -33.87
C ALA A 292 17.29 -3.49 -33.34
N ASP A 293 17.23 -4.81 -33.34
CA ASP A 293 18.39 -5.70 -33.18
C ASP A 293 19.45 -5.41 -34.24
N ASP A 294 20.73 -5.51 -33.85
CA ASP A 294 21.74 -6.02 -34.76
C ASP A 294 22.88 -6.77 -34.05
N THR A 295 23.01 -8.03 -34.46
CA THR A 295 24.21 -8.90 -34.49
C THR A 295 24.82 -9.43 -33.18
N GLY A 296 24.53 -10.72 -32.94
CA GLY A 296 25.52 -11.80 -32.97
C GLY A 296 26.51 -11.88 -31.80
N HIS A 297 26.52 -13.02 -31.10
CA HIS A 297 27.72 -13.85 -30.89
C HIS A 297 27.29 -15.23 -30.33
N SER A 298 28.09 -16.23 -30.72
CA SER A 298 27.90 -17.67 -30.64
C SER A 298 27.95 -18.29 -29.24
N ALA A 299 27.29 -19.43 -29.13
CA ALA A 299 27.21 -20.35 -27.99
C ALA A 299 28.53 -21.01 -27.55
N THR A 300 28.62 -21.29 -26.25
CA THR A 300 29.06 -22.56 -25.58
C THR A 300 28.59 -22.44 -24.12
N GLY A 301 27.95 -23.41 -23.44
CA GLY A 301 28.26 -24.83 -23.33
C GLY A 301 28.99 -25.06 -22.01
N GLY A 302 28.27 -25.31 -20.90
CA GLY A 302 28.90 -25.52 -19.58
C GLY A 302 27.92 -25.83 -18.46
N GLN A 303 27.46 -27.07 -18.41
CA GLN A 303 26.66 -27.65 -17.34
C GLN A 303 27.59 -28.04 -16.17
N GLN A 304 27.42 -27.43 -14.99
CA GLN A 304 27.95 -27.98 -13.75
C GLN A 304 26.88 -28.03 -12.67
N SER A 305 26.55 -29.26 -12.31
CA SER A 305 25.81 -29.65 -11.12
C SER A 305 26.71 -29.44 -9.90
N GLY A 306 26.29 -28.56 -8.99
CA GLY A 306 26.88 -28.41 -7.66
C GLY A 306 25.84 -28.68 -6.58
N LYS A 307 26.03 -29.76 -5.83
CA LYS A 307 25.30 -30.08 -4.59
C LYS A 307 25.34 -28.90 -3.62
N ILE A 308 24.18 -28.51 -3.09
CA ILE A 308 24.10 -27.61 -1.93
C ILE A 308 23.98 -28.49 -0.68
N GLU A 309 25.12 -28.83 -0.09
CA GLU A 309 25.18 -29.28 1.30
C GLU A 309 25.01 -28.08 2.23
N GLY A 310 24.31 -28.32 3.34
CA GLY A 310 23.71 -27.29 4.19
C GLY A 310 24.69 -26.36 4.89
N TRP A 311 24.23 -25.13 5.12
CA TRP A 311 24.93 -24.15 5.95
C TRP A 311 24.02 -23.59 7.04
N LYS A 312 24.58 -23.66 8.24
CA LYS A 312 24.04 -23.21 9.52
C LYS A 312 23.92 -21.69 9.54
N PHE A 313 22.82 -21.20 10.11
CA PHE A 313 22.66 -19.81 10.52
C PHE A 313 23.75 -19.43 11.52
N GLN A 314 24.67 -18.55 11.13
CA GLN A 314 25.46 -17.76 12.07
C GLN A 314 25.90 -16.42 11.45
N ALA A 315 25.13 -15.40 11.81
CA ALA A 315 25.51 -14.00 12.03
C ALA A 315 26.61 -13.37 11.15
N ILE A 316 26.20 -12.42 10.31
CA ILE A 316 26.99 -11.22 9.97
C ILE A 316 26.10 -9.98 10.19
N LEU A 317 26.13 -9.49 11.44
CA LEU A 317 26.48 -8.12 11.89
C LEU A 317 25.65 -6.88 11.42
N PRO A 318 25.67 -5.77 12.21
CA PRO A 318 24.52 -5.29 12.99
C PRO A 318 24.35 -3.75 12.91
N LEU A 319 23.66 -3.15 13.89
CA LEU A 319 23.50 -1.70 14.15
C LEU A 319 22.41 -0.94 13.37
N THR A 320 21.16 -1.07 13.82
CA THR A 320 20.27 0.12 14.03
C THR A 320 19.27 -0.09 15.19
N SER A 321 19.49 -1.08 16.06
CA SER A 321 18.75 -1.18 17.33
C SER A 321 19.41 -0.26 18.35
N HIS A 322 19.00 1.01 18.38
CA HIS A 322 19.08 1.99 19.51
C HIS A 322 19.03 3.47 19.08
N LEU A 323 18.72 3.80 17.82
CA LEU A 323 18.55 5.19 17.38
C LEU A 323 17.09 5.66 17.22
N LEU A 324 16.13 5.00 17.89
CA LEU A 324 14.70 5.37 17.84
C LEU A 324 14.19 6.05 19.12
N LEU A 325 15.08 6.40 20.06
CA LEU A 325 14.73 7.00 21.35
C LEU A 325 14.92 8.52 21.46
N PHE A 326 15.32 9.23 20.40
CA PHE A 326 15.65 10.66 20.51
C PHE A 326 15.25 11.52 19.30
N ILE A 327 13.98 11.56 18.88
CA ILE A 327 13.50 12.64 17.99
C ILE A 327 12.05 13.04 18.31
N VAL A 328 11.85 13.70 19.46
CA VAL A 328 10.87 14.79 19.62
C VAL A 328 11.48 15.80 20.59
N PRO A 329 12.10 16.92 20.13
CA PRO A 329 12.39 18.02 21.03
C PRO A 329 11.29 19.08 20.94
N PHE A 330 10.77 19.44 22.13
CA PHE A 330 10.33 20.79 22.50
C PHE A 330 9.24 21.48 21.68
N VAL A 331 8.00 21.51 22.20
CA VAL A 331 7.24 22.74 22.46
C VAL A 331 6.34 22.51 23.70
N VAL A 332 6.31 23.49 24.60
CA VAL A 332 5.48 23.63 25.83
C VAL A 332 6.04 22.94 27.08
N VAL A 333 6.85 23.65 27.86
CA VAL A 333 6.49 24.20 29.20
C VAL A 333 7.57 25.22 29.58
N HIS A 334 7.18 26.50 29.62
CA HIS A 334 7.91 27.51 30.39
C HIS A 334 6.94 28.09 31.43
N ARG A 335 7.44 28.17 32.67
CA ARG A 335 6.97 28.89 33.87
C ARG A 335 6.23 28.10 34.95
N ILE A 336 6.61 28.48 36.18
CA ILE A 336 6.08 28.20 37.53
C ILE A 336 6.63 26.87 38.08
N VAL A 337 7.50 26.78 39.10
CA VAL A 337 7.96 27.65 40.20
C VAL A 337 9.29 27.06 40.72
N ALA A 338 10.30 27.90 41.01
CA ALA A 338 11.39 27.54 41.92
C ALA A 338 10.89 27.72 43.37
N PRO A 339 11.39 26.98 44.38
CA PRO A 339 12.60 27.49 45.03
C PRO A 339 13.54 26.43 45.68
N SER A 340 14.78 26.89 45.90
CA SER A 340 15.67 26.59 47.05
C SER A 340 16.51 25.30 47.09
N PHE A 341 17.79 25.45 46.69
CA PHE A 341 19.05 25.20 47.44
C PHE A 341 19.32 23.81 48.12
N PRO A 342 20.57 23.48 48.58
CA PRO A 342 21.91 23.92 48.17
C PRO A 342 22.99 22.78 48.08
N VAL A 343 24.07 23.07 47.35
CA VAL A 343 25.49 22.96 47.75
C VAL A 343 26.32 21.65 47.68
N TRP A 344 27.36 21.70 46.81
CA TRP A 344 28.78 21.24 46.88
C TRP A 344 29.11 19.74 47.15
N TRP A 345 30.24 19.12 46.74
CA TRP A 345 31.63 19.55 46.50
C TRP A 345 32.31 18.67 45.42
N THR A 346 33.37 19.24 44.85
CA THR A 346 34.38 18.74 43.90
C THR A 346 35.24 17.56 44.38
N ARG A 347 35.73 16.74 43.45
CA ARG A 347 37.14 16.74 43.03
C ARG A 347 37.32 16.10 41.66
#